data_AF-A0A962VWH6-F1
#
_entry.id   AF-A0A962VWH6-F1
#
_cell.length_a   1.000
_cell.length_b   1.000
_cell.length_c   1.000
_cell.angle_alpha   90.00
_cell.angle_beta   90.00
_cell.angle_gamma   90.00
#
_symmetry.space_group_name_H-M   'P 1'
#
loop_
_entity.id
_entity.type
_entity.pdbx_description
1 polymer ?
#
loop_
_entity_poly.entity_id
_entity_poly.type
_entity_poly.pdbx_seq_one_letter_code
_entity_poly.pdbx_strand_id
1 'polypeptide(L)'
;MALDAIDHYLLGHAQQQHERWLQQNVFQTRELQEQLAEQSAANQGRKAIIDALVAAYNANDWPSIQAILGNYDTRTAIYQAAYFPTLQSMSP
;
A
#
# COMPACT_ATOMS: atom_id res chain seq x y z
N MET A 1 36.93 -34.96 22.51
CA MET A 1 35.58 -34.64 21.99
C MET A 1 35.20 -33.21 22.40
N ALA A 2 35.95 -32.21 21.94
CA ALA A 2 35.68 -30.78 22.24
C ALA A 2 35.31 -29.98 20.97
N LEU A 3 35.52 -30.55 19.78
CA LEU A 3 35.11 -29.95 18.50
C LEU A 3 33.59 -29.92 18.33
N ASP A 4 32.88 -30.96 18.77
CA ASP A 4 31.43 -31.11 18.60
C ASP A 4 30.61 -30.03 19.34
N ALA A 5 31.03 -29.62 20.55
CA ALA A 5 30.34 -28.58 21.32
C ALA A 5 30.54 -27.17 20.73
N ILE A 6 31.72 -26.91 20.14
CA ILE A 6 32.02 -25.63 19.47
C ILE A 6 31.25 -25.56 18.15
N ASP A 7 31.22 -26.66 17.39
CA ASP A 7 30.46 -26.75 16.14
C ASP A 7 28.94 -26.60 16.38
N HIS A 8 28.39 -27.22 17.44
CA HIS A 8 26.99 -27.04 17.83
C HIS A 8 26.68 -25.60 18.24
N TYR A 9 27.57 -24.95 18.99
CA TYR A 9 27.40 -23.56 19.38
C TYR A 9 27.41 -22.63 18.16
N LEU A 10 28.34 -22.83 17.23
CA LEU A 10 28.44 -22.04 15.99
C LEU A 10 27.20 -22.23 15.10
N LEU A 11 26.72 -23.47 14.94
CA LEU A 11 25.51 -23.77 14.16
C LEU A 11 24.26 -23.15 14.78
N GLY A 12 24.09 -23.25 16.11
CA GLY A 12 22.97 -22.63 16.81
C GLY A 12 23.00 -21.11 16.73
N HIS A 13 24.18 -20.49 16.83
CA HIS A 13 24.33 -19.05 16.70
C HIS A 13 24.07 -18.55 15.28
N ALA A 14 24.49 -19.32 14.26
CA ALA A 14 24.21 -19.04 12.86
C ALA A 14 22.71 -19.16 12.55
N GLN A 15 22.03 -20.19 13.07
CA GLN A 15 20.57 -20.34 12.94
C GLN A 15 19.82 -19.18 13.59
N GLN A 16 20.17 -18.79 14.81
CA GLN A 16 19.52 -17.65 15.48
C GLN A 16 19.78 -16.31 14.78
N GLN A 17 20.95 -16.12 14.18
CA GLN A 17 21.23 -14.94 13.36
C GLN A 17 20.41 -14.95 12.07
N HIS A 18 20.28 -16.11 11.44
CA HIS A 18 19.46 -16.28 10.25
C HIS A 18 17.97 -16.04 10.52
N GLU A 19 17.43 -16.57 11.62
CA GLU A 19 16.05 -16.33 12.05
C GLU A 19 15.80 -14.84 12.35
N ARG A 20 16.73 -14.18 13.04
CA ARG A 20 16.65 -12.74 13.29
C ARG A 20 16.69 -11.93 11.99
N TRP A 21 17.57 -12.30 11.06
CA TRP A 21 17.64 -11.68 9.74
C TRP A 21 16.34 -11.87 8.97
N LEU A 22 15.79 -13.09 8.93
CA LEU A 22 14.50 -13.36 8.28
C LEU A 22 13.37 -12.53 8.90
N GLN A 23 13.27 -12.49 10.22
CA GLN A 23 12.23 -11.69 10.91
C GLN A 23 12.36 -10.20 10.60
N GLN A 24 13.57 -9.64 10.64
CA GLN A 24 13.82 -8.23 10.32
C GLN A 24 13.50 -7.90 8.86
N ASN A 25 13.93 -8.74 7.92
CA ASN A 25 13.68 -8.52 6.49
C ASN A 25 12.20 -8.71 6.16
N VAL A 26 11.52 -9.68 6.75
CA VAL A 26 10.07 -9.87 6.58
C VAL A 26 9.29 -8.69 7.13
N PHE A 27 9.67 -8.15 8.29
CA PHE A 27 9.03 -6.97 8.86
C PHE A 27 9.22 -5.74 7.98
N GLN A 28 10.46 -5.45 7.56
CA GLN A 28 10.75 -4.34 6.64
C GLN A 28 10.02 -4.50 5.30
N THR A 29 9.93 -5.72 4.78
CA THR A 29 9.22 -5.98 3.53
C THR A 29 7.72 -5.76 3.67
N ARG A 30 7.11 -6.15 4.81
CA ARG A 30 5.69 -5.86 5.09
C ARG A 30 5.42 -4.37 5.23
N GLU A 31 6.27 -3.65 5.97
CA GLU A 31 6.13 -2.20 6.13
C GLU A 31 6.24 -1.47 4.78
N LEU A 32 7.19 -1.87 3.94
CA LEU A 32 7.32 -1.34 2.58
C LEU A 32 6.12 -1.70 1.70
N GLN A 33 5.56 -2.91 1.83
CA GLN A 33 4.36 -3.33 1.11
C GLN A 33 3.14 -2.51 1.54
N GLU A 34 2.98 -2.27 2.84
CA GLU A 34 1.91 -1.42 3.38
C GLU A 34 2.03 0.02 2.87
N GLN A 35 3.23 0.61 2.92
CA GLN A 35 3.48 1.94 2.39
C GLN A 35 3.21 2.03 0.88
N LEU A 36 3.60 1.01 0.12
CA LEU A 36 3.33 0.94 -1.31
C LEU A 36 1.83 0.81 -1.60
N ALA A 37 1.12 -0.01 -0.82
CA ALA A 37 -0.32 -0.18 -0.93
C ALA A 37 -1.06 1.13 -0.65
N GLU A 38 -0.70 1.84 0.41
CA GLU A 38 -1.27 3.15 0.75
C GLU A 38 -1.00 4.19 -0.33
N GLN A 39 0.26 4.28 -0.82
CA GLN A 39 0.63 5.24 -1.85
C GLN A 39 -0.10 4.94 -3.17
N SER A 40 -0.16 3.66 -3.56
CA SER A 40 -0.88 3.22 -4.75
C SER A 40 -2.37 3.54 -4.65
N ALA A 41 -2.99 3.22 -3.52
CA ALA A 41 -4.39 3.54 -3.25
C ALA A 41 -4.65 5.05 -3.30
N ALA A 42 -3.78 5.86 -2.72
CA ALA A 42 -3.89 7.32 -2.76
C ALA A 42 -3.78 7.87 -4.19
N ASN A 43 -2.88 7.32 -4.99
CA ASN A 43 -2.74 7.67 -6.39
C ASN A 43 -3.99 7.29 -7.20
N GLN A 44 -4.57 6.11 -6.96
CA GLN A 44 -5.82 5.70 -7.62
C GLN A 44 -7.01 6.57 -7.22
N GLY A 45 -7.13 6.92 -5.93
CA GLY A 45 -8.17 7.84 -5.46
C GLY A 45 -8.08 9.21 -6.13
N ARG A 46 -6.88 9.79 -6.25
CA ARG A 46 -6.66 11.07 -6.96
C ARG A 46 -6.96 10.96 -8.45
N LYS A 47 -6.51 9.88 -9.09
CA LYS A 47 -6.76 9.61 -10.50
C LYS A 47 -8.27 9.51 -10.79
N ALA A 48 -9.04 8.85 -9.93
CA ALA A 48 -10.49 8.71 -10.09
C ALA A 48 -11.21 10.07 -10.11
N ILE A 49 -10.77 11.03 -9.30
CA ILE A 49 -11.32 12.40 -9.33
C ILE A 49 -11.03 13.07 -10.69
N ILE A 50 -9.79 12.95 -11.19
CA ILE A 50 -9.38 13.53 -12.47
C ILE A 50 -10.17 12.88 -13.62
N ASP A 51 -10.28 11.55 -13.63
CA ASP A 51 -11.02 10.82 -14.65
C ASP A 51 -12.51 11.22 -14.64
N ALA A 52 -13.12 11.38 -13.47
CA ALA A 52 -14.49 11.85 -13.34
C ALA A 52 -14.68 13.27 -13.89
N LEU A 53 -13.73 14.17 -13.64
CA LEU A 53 -13.73 15.53 -14.21
C LEU A 53 -13.59 15.50 -15.74
N VAL A 54 -12.67 14.69 -16.27
CA VAL A 54 -12.46 14.54 -17.72
C VAL A 54 -13.71 13.94 -18.38
N ALA A 55 -14.32 12.92 -17.78
CA ALA A 55 -15.55 12.33 -18.28
C ALA A 55 -16.71 13.34 -18.30
N ALA A 56 -16.89 14.11 -17.22
CA ALA A 56 -17.91 15.16 -17.15
C ALA A 56 -17.66 16.27 -18.18
N TYR A 57 -16.40 16.68 -18.38
CA TYR A 57 -16.02 17.63 -19.41
C TYR A 57 -16.34 17.14 -20.82
N ASN A 58 -15.98 15.89 -21.13
CA ASN A 58 -16.28 15.28 -22.43
C ASN A 58 -17.80 15.16 -22.70
N ALA A 59 -18.59 14.98 -21.63
CA ALA A 59 -20.05 14.93 -21.71
C ALA A 59 -20.73 16.31 -21.68
N ASN A 60 -19.97 17.42 -21.55
CA ASN A 60 -20.50 18.77 -21.28
C ASN A 60 -21.39 18.85 -20.02
N ASP A 61 -21.14 18.00 -19.02
CA ASP A 61 -21.89 17.95 -17.76
C ASP A 61 -21.31 18.95 -16.75
N TRP A 62 -21.66 20.22 -16.95
CA TRP A 62 -21.27 21.32 -16.07
C TRP A 62 -21.74 21.16 -14.62
N PRO A 63 -22.97 20.69 -14.33
CA PRO A 63 -23.39 20.38 -12.96
C PRO A 63 -22.46 19.40 -12.25
N SER A 64 -22.06 18.30 -12.90
CA SER A 64 -21.14 17.32 -12.32
C SER A 64 -19.75 17.91 -12.07
N ILE A 65 -19.22 18.73 -13.00
CA ILE A 65 -17.95 19.43 -12.79
C ILE A 65 -18.03 20.33 -11.55
N GLN A 66 -19.11 21.11 -11.41
CA GLN A 66 -19.30 21.99 -10.25
C GLN A 66 -19.46 21.19 -8.95
N ALA A 67 -20.16 20.07 -8.97
CA ALA A 67 -20.29 19.20 -7.80
C ALA A 67 -18.92 18.65 -7.38
N ILE A 68 -18.11 18.13 -8.32
CA ILE A 68 -16.80 17.58 -8.01
C ILE A 68 -15.83 18.68 -7.52
N LEU A 69 -15.81 19.86 -8.13
CA LEU A 69 -14.90 20.94 -7.71
C LEU A 69 -15.39 21.69 -6.45
N GLY A 70 -16.70 21.82 -6.27
CA GLY A 70 -17.31 22.60 -5.19
C GLY A 70 -17.63 21.81 -3.93
N ASN A 71 -17.85 20.50 -4.02
CA ASN A 71 -18.27 19.67 -2.88
C ASN A 71 -17.16 18.70 -2.44
N TYR A 72 -16.72 18.86 -1.19
CA TYR A 72 -15.72 17.99 -0.58
C TYR A 72 -16.20 16.54 -0.40
N ASP A 73 -17.46 16.33 -0.03
CA ASP A 73 -18.03 15.00 0.18
C ASP A 73 -18.14 14.23 -1.14
N THR A 74 -18.47 14.94 -2.23
CA THR A 74 -18.48 14.35 -3.59
C THR A 74 -17.09 13.87 -3.98
N ARG A 75 -16.05 14.69 -3.77
CA ARG A 75 -14.65 14.26 -4.02
C ARG A 75 -14.25 13.10 -3.15
N THR A 76 -14.64 13.14 -1.88
CA THR A 76 -14.29 12.10 -0.90
C THR A 76 -14.93 10.77 -1.28
N ALA A 77 -16.20 10.78 -1.71
CA ALA A 77 -16.88 9.57 -2.19
C ALA A 77 -16.18 8.97 -3.42
N ILE A 78 -15.86 9.79 -4.42
CA ILE A 78 -15.14 9.34 -5.64
C ILE A 78 -13.75 8.79 -5.27
N TYR A 79 -13.02 9.51 -4.41
CA TYR A 79 -11.70 9.08 -3.94
C TYR A 79 -11.78 7.73 -3.22
N GLN A 80 -12.68 7.59 -2.26
CA GLN A 80 -12.81 6.39 -1.44
C GLN A 80 -13.24 5.17 -2.26
N ALA A 81 -14.11 5.38 -3.25
CA ALA A 81 -14.56 4.32 -4.16
C ALA A 81 -13.41 3.67 -4.94
N ALA A 82 -12.32 4.40 -5.23
CA ALA A 82 -11.13 3.86 -5.86
C ALA A 82 -10.01 3.50 -4.86
N TYR A 83 -9.90 4.25 -3.75
CA TYR A 83 -8.89 4.06 -2.72
C TYR A 83 -9.02 2.71 -2.00
N PHE A 84 -10.19 2.42 -1.42
CA PHE A 84 -10.34 1.23 -0.57
C PHE A 84 -10.17 -0.09 -1.33
N PRO A 85 -10.72 -0.27 -2.54
CA PRO A 85 -10.48 -1.50 -3.31
C PRO A 85 -9.00 -1.69 -3.64
N THR A 86 -8.30 -0.61 -4.03
CA THR A 86 -6.87 -0.66 -4.33
C THR A 86 -6.07 -1.04 -3.09
N LEU A 87 -6.34 -0.39 -1.95
CA LEU A 87 -5.68 -0.71 -0.69
C LEU A 87 -5.90 -2.18 -0.31
N GLN A 88 -7.15 -2.65 -0.32
CA GLN A 88 -7.50 -4.03 0.03
C GLN A 88 -6.84 -5.06 -0.89
N SER A 89 -6.67 -4.76 -2.17
CA SER A 89 -6.01 -5.68 -3.11
C SER A 89 -4.49 -5.77 -2.94
N MET A 90 -3.87 -4.77 -2.30
CA MET A 90 -2.43 -4.66 -2.15
C MET A 90 -1.95 -4.88 -0.70
N SER A 91 -2.86 -4.77 0.27
CA SER A 91 -2.59 -5.13 1.67
C SER A 91 -2.36 -6.65 1.79
N PRO A 92 -1.32 -7.06 2.55
CA PRO A 92 -0.94 -8.46 2.74
C PRO A 92 -1.91 -9.27 3.61
#